data_AF-A0A0F8W264-F1
#
_entry.id   AF-A0A0F8W264-F1
#
_cell.length_a   1.000
_cell.length_b   1.000
_cell.length_c   1.000
_cell.angle_alpha   90.00
_cell.angle_beta   90.00
_cell.angle_gamma   90.00
#
_symmetry.space_group_name_H-M   'P 1'
#
loop_
_entity.id
_entity.type
_entity.pdbx_description
1 polymer ?
#
loop_
_entity_poly.entity_id
_entity_poly.type
_entity_poly.pdbx_seq_one_letter_code
_entity_poly.pdbx_strand_id
1 'polypeptide(L)'
;MFGYIILRDIPKELVQIDLLQFPIKGGFRGFAEVSPGPHYISIKVNEEMHEGFWCWVNPGEAVIKVFDYEKKVFKNDESENEAHFKNLALSGAMNHILISVTKNNFQSVSLWKNLTKNISSQNFPPILHNEVPMTLPLDIDPDNVSDWYLLKFKSRFEQAFNDTHKSNIQAFLGEFEFAFLKYLVRQTEENALDRWMNLLQAVYNAGERCVEASPDLFISFVNVVQYQFDLLKKEDLQPNTKVIAGVEKIIEDMKDTGTSKLIKHAQAFETYLVNRGIKI
;
A
#
# COMPACT_ATOMS: atom_id res chain seq x y z
N MET A 1 -10.11 -11.79 -16.43
CA MET A 1 -11.40 -12.20 -15.85
C MET A 1 -11.56 -11.43 -14.54
N PHE A 2 -12.70 -10.78 -14.34
CA PHE A 2 -13.00 -10.05 -13.10
C PHE A 2 -13.53 -10.98 -12.01
N GLY A 3 -13.57 -10.49 -10.77
CA GLY A 3 -14.22 -11.13 -9.63
C GLY A 3 -15.41 -10.32 -9.10
N TYR A 4 -15.92 -10.77 -7.96
CA TYR A 4 -17.09 -10.22 -7.29
C TYR A 4 -16.82 -10.08 -5.78
N ILE A 5 -17.47 -9.12 -5.15
CA ILE A 5 -17.50 -8.99 -3.70
C ILE A 5 -18.96 -8.87 -3.27
N ILE A 6 -19.44 -9.79 -2.46
CA ILE A 6 -20.82 -9.85 -1.99
C ILE A 6 -20.85 -9.43 -0.53
N LEU A 7 -21.70 -8.44 -0.23
CA LEU A 7 -21.86 -7.86 1.09
C LEU A 7 -23.27 -8.11 1.60
N ARG A 8 -23.35 -8.86 2.70
CA ARG A 8 -24.59 -9.21 3.38
C ARG A 8 -24.75 -8.43 4.67
N ASP A 9 -26.01 -8.12 4.96
CA ASP A 9 -26.45 -7.54 6.22
C ASP A 9 -25.70 -6.26 6.61
N ILE A 10 -25.40 -5.43 5.61
CA ILE A 10 -24.81 -4.10 5.80
C ILE A 10 -25.91 -3.02 5.86
N PRO A 11 -25.67 -1.91 6.59
CA PRO A 11 -26.45 -0.67 6.45
C PRO A 11 -26.47 -0.21 4.99
N LYS A 12 -27.62 0.31 4.54
CA LYS A 12 -27.84 0.74 3.16
C LYS A 12 -27.73 2.25 3.05
N GLU A 13 -26.53 2.76 3.35
CA GLU A 13 -26.22 4.19 3.30
C GLU A 13 -25.06 4.48 2.35
N LEU A 14 -23.85 4.07 2.73
CA LEU A 14 -22.62 4.31 2.00
C LEU A 14 -21.69 3.11 2.15
N VAL A 15 -21.07 2.70 1.05
CA VAL A 15 -20.05 1.66 1.02
C VAL A 15 -18.83 2.19 0.29
N GLN A 16 -17.65 1.86 0.81
CA GLN A 16 -16.37 2.12 0.18
C GLN A 16 -15.80 0.83 -0.38
N ILE A 17 -15.26 0.90 -1.59
CA ILE A 17 -14.31 -0.07 -2.11
C ILE A 17 -13.08 0.71 -2.57
N ASP A 18 -11.93 0.37 -2.01
CA ASP A 18 -10.65 1.01 -2.30
C ASP A 18 -10.71 2.53 -2.05
N LEU A 19 -10.52 3.34 -3.10
CA LEU A 19 -10.61 4.80 -3.07
C LEU A 19 -12.01 5.33 -3.42
N LEU A 20 -12.97 4.47 -3.74
CA LEU A 20 -14.29 4.82 -4.25
C LEU A 20 -15.36 4.67 -3.17
N GLN A 21 -16.26 5.64 -3.10
CA GLN A 21 -17.41 5.61 -2.20
C GLN A 21 -18.71 5.66 -3.00
N PHE A 22 -19.65 4.79 -2.64
CA PHE A 22 -20.92 4.62 -3.33
C PHE A 22 -22.07 4.80 -2.34
N PRO A 23 -22.96 5.78 -2.54
CA PRO A 23 -24.24 5.79 -1.83
C PRO A 23 -25.07 4.61 -2.29
N ILE A 24 -25.59 3.83 -1.36
CA ILE A 24 -26.34 2.61 -1.63
C ILE A 24 -27.74 2.67 -1.03
N LYS A 25 -28.66 1.89 -1.59
CA LYS A 25 -30.05 1.79 -1.15
C LYS A 25 -30.49 0.32 -1.10
N GLY A 26 -31.72 0.09 -0.68
CA GLY A 26 -32.34 -1.24 -0.64
C GLY A 26 -32.14 -2.01 -1.95
N GLY A 27 -31.76 -3.28 -1.83
CA GLY A 27 -31.43 -4.15 -2.97
C GLY A 27 -29.93 -4.31 -3.23
N PHE A 28 -29.07 -3.35 -2.84
CA PHE A 28 -27.62 -3.48 -3.03
C PHE A 28 -27.05 -4.73 -2.34
N ARG A 29 -26.26 -5.52 -3.08
CA ARG A 29 -25.61 -6.76 -2.58
C ARG A 29 -24.09 -6.80 -2.75
N GLY A 30 -23.46 -5.76 -3.29
CA GLY A 30 -22.01 -5.72 -3.43
C GLY A 30 -21.55 -5.24 -4.81
N PHE A 31 -20.42 -5.75 -5.24
CA PHE A 31 -19.66 -5.27 -6.37
C PHE A 31 -19.41 -6.38 -7.39
N ALA A 32 -19.53 -6.01 -8.67
CA ALA A 32 -19.14 -6.81 -9.82
C ALA A 32 -18.00 -6.12 -10.58
N GLU A 33 -17.39 -6.84 -11.51
CA GLU A 33 -16.26 -6.35 -12.31
C GLU A 33 -15.08 -5.87 -11.43
N VAL A 34 -14.85 -6.54 -10.30
CA VAL A 34 -13.75 -6.26 -9.38
C VAL A 34 -12.46 -6.81 -10.01
N SER A 35 -11.42 -5.98 -10.07
CA SER A 35 -10.14 -6.43 -10.63
C SER A 35 -9.49 -7.49 -9.73
N PRO A 36 -8.70 -8.44 -10.26
CA PRO A 36 -7.95 -9.34 -9.40
C PRO A 36 -6.88 -8.59 -8.60
N GLY A 37 -6.71 -8.95 -7.34
CA GLY A 37 -5.73 -8.33 -6.43
C GLY A 37 -6.31 -8.00 -5.05
N PRO A 38 -5.59 -7.19 -4.27
CA PRO A 38 -6.03 -6.78 -2.95
C PRO A 38 -7.06 -5.66 -3.03
N HIS A 39 -8.05 -5.70 -2.16
CA HIS A 39 -9.10 -4.70 -2.04
C HIS A 39 -9.39 -4.38 -0.57
N TYR A 40 -9.81 -3.15 -0.31
CA TYR A 40 -10.31 -2.72 0.98
C TYR A 40 -11.78 -2.34 0.88
N ILE A 41 -12.60 -2.81 1.81
CA ILE A 41 -14.04 -2.56 1.82
C ILE A 41 -14.45 -2.07 3.19
N SER A 42 -15.15 -0.94 3.22
CA SER A 42 -15.71 -0.37 4.45
C SER A 42 -17.13 0.10 4.20
N ILE A 43 -17.90 0.29 5.27
CA ILE A 43 -19.28 0.74 5.24
C ILE A 43 -19.47 1.88 6.23
N LYS A 44 -20.44 2.74 5.96
CA LYS A 44 -20.87 3.74 6.92
C LYS A 44 -21.83 3.13 7.95
N VAL A 45 -21.53 3.34 9.23
CA VAL A 45 -22.34 2.91 10.38
C VAL A 45 -22.44 4.10 11.32
N ASN A 46 -23.66 4.55 11.65
CA ASN A 46 -23.90 5.68 12.57
C ASN A 46 -23.08 6.94 12.21
N GLU A 47 -23.21 7.41 10.97
CA GLU A 47 -22.54 8.61 10.45
C GLU A 47 -21.03 8.52 10.20
N GLU A 48 -20.36 7.47 10.67
CA GLU A 48 -18.92 7.28 10.50
C GLU A 48 -18.57 6.09 9.60
N MET A 49 -17.40 6.14 8.94
CA MET A 49 -16.88 4.99 8.21
C MET A 49 -16.33 3.97 9.20
N HIS A 50 -16.90 2.77 9.19
CA HIS A 50 -16.52 1.67 10.07
C HIS A 50 -15.16 1.06 9.67
N GLU A 51 -14.51 0.36 10.59
CA GLU A 51 -13.36 -0.48 10.26
C GLU A 51 -13.75 -1.53 9.20
N GLY A 52 -13.11 -1.43 8.04
CA GLY A 52 -13.38 -2.31 6.93
C GLY A 52 -12.72 -3.67 7.06
N PHE A 53 -12.64 -4.37 5.94
CA PHE A 53 -11.80 -5.56 5.81
C PHE A 53 -10.98 -5.48 4.54
N TRP A 54 -9.81 -6.11 4.61
CA TRP A 54 -8.95 -6.36 3.47
C TRP A 54 -9.25 -7.75 2.90
N CYS A 55 -9.33 -7.89 1.58
CA CYS A 55 -9.48 -9.19 0.92
C CYS A 55 -8.65 -9.26 -0.36
N TRP A 56 -8.28 -10.48 -0.74
CA TRP A 56 -7.73 -10.77 -2.06
C TRP A 56 -8.83 -11.33 -2.95
N VAL A 57 -8.98 -10.81 -4.16
CA VAL A 57 -9.92 -11.30 -5.16
C VAL A 57 -9.15 -12.01 -6.28
N ASN A 58 -9.40 -13.31 -6.48
CA ASN A 58 -8.85 -14.02 -7.62
C ASN A 58 -9.70 -13.84 -8.89
N PRO A 59 -9.13 -14.04 -10.09
CA PRO A 59 -9.91 -14.00 -11.33
C PRO A 59 -11.06 -15.00 -11.30
N GLY A 60 -12.30 -14.54 -11.53
CA GLY A 60 -13.48 -15.41 -11.54
C GLY A 60 -13.91 -15.91 -10.15
N GLU A 61 -13.48 -15.25 -9.08
CA GLU A 61 -13.88 -15.56 -7.71
C GLU A 61 -14.93 -14.58 -7.19
N ALA A 62 -15.73 -15.03 -6.22
CA ALA A 62 -16.57 -14.17 -5.40
C ALA A 62 -16.12 -14.25 -3.94
N VAL A 63 -15.86 -13.10 -3.32
CA VAL A 63 -15.61 -12.97 -1.88
C VAL A 63 -16.92 -12.60 -1.20
N ILE A 64 -17.35 -13.38 -0.20
CA ILE A 64 -18.60 -13.15 0.53
C ILE A 64 -18.26 -12.67 1.94
N LYS A 65 -18.87 -11.58 2.40
CA LYS A 65 -18.78 -11.12 3.78
C LYS A 65 -20.14 -10.72 4.32
N VAL A 66 -20.36 -11.02 5.59
CA VAL A 66 -21.54 -10.62 6.37
C VAL A 66 -21.08 -9.64 7.43
N PHE A 67 -21.84 -8.55 7.64
CA PHE A 67 -21.58 -7.64 8.74
C PHE A 67 -22.33 -8.09 10.00
N ASP A 68 -21.58 -8.27 11.09
CA ASP A 68 -22.11 -8.61 12.40
C ASP A 68 -22.40 -7.33 13.19
N TYR A 69 -23.68 -6.99 13.39
CA TYR A 69 -24.08 -5.76 14.07
C TYR A 69 -23.72 -5.72 15.56
N GLU A 70 -23.68 -6.87 16.22
CA GLU A 70 -23.36 -6.94 17.65
C GLU A 70 -21.88 -6.71 17.88
N LYS A 71 -21.04 -7.39 17.10
CA LYS A 71 -19.58 -7.29 17.18
C LYS A 71 -19.00 -6.14 16.40
N LYS A 72 -19.79 -5.52 15.51
CA LYS A 72 -19.37 -4.50 14.54
C LYS A 72 -18.13 -4.95 13.77
N VAL A 73 -18.20 -6.12 13.14
CA VAL A 73 -17.09 -6.64 12.31
C VAL A 73 -17.64 -7.37 11.10
N PHE A 74 -16.86 -7.40 10.02
CA PHE A 74 -17.13 -8.31 8.91
C PHE A 74 -16.62 -9.71 9.24
N LYS A 75 -17.43 -10.72 8.96
CA LYS A 75 -17.09 -12.13 9.09
C LYS A 75 -17.39 -12.89 7.80
N ASN A 76 -16.81 -14.08 7.68
CA ASN A 76 -17.23 -15.05 6.67
C ASN A 76 -18.67 -15.50 6.97
N ASP A 77 -19.38 -15.86 5.91
CA ASP A 77 -20.73 -16.42 6.05
C ASP A 77 -20.62 -17.92 6.37
N GLU A 78 -21.77 -18.54 6.63
CA GLU A 78 -21.87 -19.99 6.70
C GLU A 78 -21.53 -20.61 5.34
N SER A 79 -20.83 -21.75 5.31
CA SER A 79 -20.29 -22.33 4.08
C SER A 79 -21.37 -22.61 3.00
N GLU A 80 -22.58 -22.99 3.41
CA GLU A 80 -23.71 -23.18 2.49
C GLU A 80 -24.14 -21.87 1.83
N ASN A 81 -24.22 -20.80 2.61
CA ASN A 81 -24.54 -19.46 2.10
C ASN A 81 -23.43 -18.94 1.18
N GLU A 82 -22.17 -19.11 1.55
CA GLU A 82 -21.04 -18.71 0.70
C GLU A 82 -21.10 -19.40 -0.66
N ALA A 83 -21.32 -20.72 -0.67
CA ALA A 83 -21.46 -21.49 -1.89
C ALA A 83 -22.65 -21.02 -2.74
N HIS A 84 -23.80 -20.76 -2.10
CA HIS A 84 -25.00 -20.27 -2.77
C HIS A 84 -24.77 -18.89 -3.42
N PHE A 85 -24.29 -17.91 -2.68
CA PHE A 85 -24.05 -16.56 -3.19
C PHE A 85 -22.91 -16.51 -4.21
N LYS A 86 -21.89 -17.36 -4.07
CA LYS A 86 -20.85 -17.54 -5.08
C LYS A 86 -21.45 -17.99 -6.41
N ASN A 87 -22.31 -19.00 -6.40
CA ASN A 87 -22.98 -19.48 -7.62
C ASN A 87 -23.88 -18.40 -8.25
N LEU A 88 -24.62 -17.65 -7.44
CA LEU A 88 -25.48 -16.56 -7.92
C LEU A 88 -24.67 -15.41 -8.54
N ALA A 89 -23.53 -15.05 -7.95
CA ALA A 89 -22.64 -14.03 -8.49
C ALA A 89 -22.01 -14.49 -9.81
N LEU A 90 -21.43 -15.69 -9.83
CA LEU A 90 -20.72 -16.22 -11.00
C LEU A 90 -21.63 -16.55 -12.19
N SER A 91 -22.90 -16.90 -11.93
CA SER A 91 -23.90 -17.09 -12.99
C SER A 91 -24.47 -15.79 -13.56
N GLY A 92 -24.16 -14.64 -12.94
CA GLY A 92 -24.70 -13.33 -13.33
C GLY A 92 -26.13 -13.06 -12.84
N ALA A 93 -26.74 -13.97 -12.08
CA ALA A 93 -28.08 -13.80 -11.52
C ALA A 93 -28.21 -12.55 -10.63
N MET A 94 -27.10 -12.12 -10.03
CA MET A 94 -27.04 -10.93 -9.15
C MET A 94 -26.68 -9.63 -9.88
N ASN A 95 -26.40 -9.62 -11.19
CA ASN A 95 -25.83 -8.44 -11.86
C ASN A 95 -26.67 -7.16 -11.72
N HIS A 96 -27.99 -7.27 -11.57
CA HIS A 96 -28.90 -6.14 -11.39
C HIS A 96 -28.85 -5.49 -9.99
N ILE A 97 -28.26 -6.17 -9.01
CA ILE A 97 -28.11 -5.72 -7.60
C ILE A 97 -26.65 -5.49 -7.18
N LEU A 98 -25.71 -5.64 -8.13
CA LEU A 98 -24.29 -5.37 -7.94
C LEU A 98 -23.89 -4.08 -8.67
N ILE A 99 -23.01 -3.31 -8.05
CA ILE A 99 -22.39 -2.15 -8.71
C ILE A 99 -21.17 -2.63 -9.48
N SER A 100 -21.09 -2.35 -10.78
CA SER A 100 -19.84 -2.51 -11.51
C SER A 100 -18.83 -1.47 -11.03
N VAL A 101 -17.70 -1.92 -10.50
CA VAL A 101 -16.65 -1.03 -9.97
C VAL A 101 -15.94 -0.31 -11.11
N THR A 102 -15.68 -1.01 -12.22
CA THR A 102 -14.92 -0.46 -13.34
C THR A 102 -15.75 0.49 -14.20
N LYS A 103 -17.06 0.27 -14.32
CA LYS A 103 -17.95 1.12 -15.11
C LYS A 103 -17.97 2.54 -14.52
N ASN A 104 -17.46 3.49 -15.31
CA ASN A 104 -17.28 4.91 -14.97
C ASN A 104 -16.18 5.24 -13.95
N ASN A 105 -15.48 4.26 -13.37
CA ASN A 105 -14.39 4.52 -12.40
C ASN A 105 -13.04 3.94 -12.83
N PHE A 106 -12.83 3.75 -14.14
CA PHE A 106 -11.63 3.12 -14.69
C PHE A 106 -10.33 3.77 -14.19
N GLN A 107 -10.28 5.10 -14.09
CA GLN A 107 -9.10 5.82 -13.61
C GLN A 107 -8.76 5.47 -12.15
N SER A 108 -9.75 5.50 -11.25
CA SER A 108 -9.55 5.15 -9.84
C SER A 108 -9.18 3.68 -9.66
N VAL A 109 -9.78 2.77 -10.45
CA VAL A 109 -9.43 1.34 -10.43
C VAL A 109 -8.00 1.12 -10.96
N SER A 110 -7.61 1.81 -12.02
CA SER A 110 -6.24 1.75 -12.55
C SER A 110 -5.23 2.31 -11.56
N LEU A 111 -5.57 3.39 -10.86
CA LEU A 111 -4.73 3.98 -9.82
C LEU A 111 -4.56 3.00 -8.66
N TRP A 112 -5.65 2.40 -8.17
CA TRP A 112 -5.58 1.38 -7.12
C TRP A 112 -4.67 0.21 -7.52
N LYS A 113 -4.83 -0.30 -8.74
CA LYS A 113 -3.97 -1.38 -9.26
C LYS A 113 -2.48 -1.01 -9.27
N ASN A 114 -2.16 0.25 -9.58
CA ASN A 114 -0.77 0.73 -9.54
C ASN A 114 -0.24 0.88 -8.12
N LEU A 115 -1.10 1.28 -7.17
CA LEU A 115 -0.77 1.42 -5.76
C LEU A 115 -0.60 0.09 -5.03
N THR A 116 -1.13 -1.01 -5.58
CA THR A 116 -1.08 -2.34 -4.98
C THR A 116 -0.26 -3.35 -5.79
N LYS A 117 0.51 -2.88 -6.78
CA LYS A 117 1.13 -3.75 -7.80
C LYS A 117 2.14 -4.74 -7.21
N ASN A 118 2.77 -4.40 -6.08
CA ASN A 118 3.77 -5.23 -5.42
C ASN A 118 3.21 -6.06 -4.27
N ILE A 119 1.96 -5.82 -3.86
CA ILE A 119 1.30 -6.63 -2.83
C ILE A 119 1.03 -8.03 -3.40
N SER A 120 1.57 -9.07 -2.74
CA SER A 120 1.46 -10.47 -3.16
C SER A 120 0.34 -11.21 -2.43
N SER A 121 -0.35 -12.11 -3.12
CA SER A 121 -1.39 -12.98 -2.53
C SER A 121 -0.85 -13.95 -1.49
N GLN A 122 0.42 -14.36 -1.59
CA GLN A 122 1.01 -15.38 -0.72
C GLN A 122 1.12 -14.91 0.73
N ASN A 123 1.34 -13.60 0.93
CA ASN A 123 1.54 -12.98 2.25
C ASN A 123 0.55 -11.83 2.45
N PHE A 124 -0.69 -11.99 1.99
CA PHE A 124 -1.71 -10.96 2.11
C PHE A 124 -2.55 -11.10 3.40
N PRO A 125 -2.78 -10.02 4.18
CA PRO A 125 -2.14 -8.70 4.04
C PRO A 125 -0.65 -8.73 4.44
N PRO A 126 0.21 -7.90 3.83
CA PRO A 126 1.61 -7.78 4.23
C PRO A 126 1.75 -7.44 5.72
N ILE A 127 2.75 -8.05 6.37
CA ILE A 127 3.11 -7.74 7.74
C ILE A 127 3.76 -6.36 7.78
N LEU A 128 3.28 -5.51 8.70
CA LEU A 128 3.95 -4.26 9.03
C LEU A 128 5.02 -4.53 10.08
N HIS A 129 6.26 -4.66 9.64
CA HIS A 129 7.39 -4.94 10.50
C HIS A 129 7.76 -3.72 11.33
N ASN A 130 8.19 -3.97 12.56
CA ASN A 130 8.81 -2.95 13.39
C ASN A 130 10.32 -2.97 13.18
N GLU A 131 10.95 -1.80 13.12
CA GLU A 131 12.40 -1.68 13.09
C GLU A 131 12.90 -1.06 14.39
N VAL A 132 13.88 -1.70 15.00
CA VAL A 132 14.62 -1.15 16.13
C VAL A 132 15.94 -0.62 15.56
N PRO A 133 16.18 0.70 15.58
CA PRO A 133 17.43 1.25 15.10
C PRO A 133 18.62 0.59 15.80
N MET A 134 19.66 0.24 15.02
CA MET A 134 20.90 -0.22 15.61
C MET A 134 21.53 0.92 16.42
N THR A 135 21.70 0.67 17.71
CA THR A 135 22.44 1.55 18.61
C THR A 135 23.78 0.92 18.94
N LEU A 136 24.79 1.77 19.11
CA LEU A 136 26.08 1.33 19.63
C LEU A 136 25.86 0.64 21.00
N PRO A 137 26.42 -0.56 21.23
CA PRO A 137 26.32 -1.22 22.54
C PRO A 137 26.90 -0.33 23.64
N LEU A 138 26.22 -0.25 24.79
CA LEU A 138 26.63 0.62 25.89
C LEU A 138 27.95 0.19 26.53
N ASP A 139 28.31 -1.08 26.38
CA ASP A 139 29.47 -1.75 26.95
C ASP A 139 30.62 -1.94 25.93
N ILE A 140 30.55 -1.30 24.76
CA ILE A 140 31.62 -1.41 23.78
C ILE A 140 32.89 -0.70 24.26
N ASP A 141 34.02 -1.38 24.11
CA ASP A 141 35.34 -0.78 24.29
C ASP A 141 35.53 0.36 23.28
N PRO A 142 35.93 1.57 23.71
CA PRO A 142 36.21 2.70 22.83
C PRO A 142 37.11 2.35 21.62
N ASP A 143 38.08 1.45 21.80
CA ASP A 143 39.00 1.06 20.73
C ASP A 143 38.32 0.21 19.64
N ASN A 144 37.17 -0.41 19.96
CA ASN A 144 36.40 -1.27 19.05
C ASN A 144 35.20 -0.57 18.39
N VAL A 145 34.97 0.71 18.68
CA VAL A 145 33.82 1.47 18.14
C VAL A 145 33.89 1.56 16.61
N SER A 146 35.06 1.89 16.06
CA SER A 146 35.28 1.99 14.61
C SER A 146 35.00 0.66 13.91
N ASP A 147 35.51 -0.44 14.45
CA ASP A 147 35.30 -1.77 13.90
C ASP A 147 33.83 -2.18 13.95
N TRP A 148 33.09 -1.79 14.99
CA TRP A 148 31.66 -2.03 15.05
C TRP A 148 30.91 -1.30 13.94
N TYR A 149 31.23 -0.03 13.67
CA TYR A 149 30.62 0.71 12.57
C TYR A 149 30.97 0.13 11.20
N LEU A 150 32.18 -0.39 11.02
CA LEU A 150 32.61 -0.93 9.73
C LEU A 150 32.09 -2.35 9.47
N LEU A 151 32.00 -3.18 10.50
CA LEU A 151 31.74 -4.62 10.35
C LEU A 151 30.35 -5.07 10.77
N LYS A 152 29.68 -4.30 11.64
CA LYS A 152 28.42 -4.73 12.27
C LYS A 152 27.27 -3.76 12.03
N PHE A 153 27.52 -2.46 12.03
CA PHE A 153 26.46 -1.47 11.82
C PHE A 153 25.81 -1.66 10.46
N LYS A 154 24.47 -1.70 10.48
CA LYS A 154 23.64 -1.71 9.28
C LYS A 154 22.79 -0.47 9.28
N SER A 155 22.74 0.21 8.14
CA SER A 155 21.79 1.30 7.92
C SER A 155 20.35 0.80 8.11
N ARG A 156 19.42 1.74 8.30
CA ARG A 156 17.98 1.41 8.35
C ARG A 156 17.53 0.74 7.06
N PHE A 157 18.07 1.17 5.91
CA PHE A 157 17.82 0.54 4.63
C PHE A 157 18.24 -0.92 4.61
N GLU A 158 19.47 -1.24 5.05
CA GLU A 158 19.95 -2.63 5.05
C GLU A 158 19.15 -3.52 6.01
N GLN A 159 18.75 -2.99 7.18
CA GLN A 159 17.86 -3.72 8.09
C GLN A 159 16.48 -3.96 7.46
N ALA A 160 15.89 -2.92 6.87
CA ALA A 160 14.59 -3.00 6.21
C ALA A 160 14.63 -3.96 5.02
N PHE A 161 15.57 -3.77 4.09
CA PHE A 161 15.58 -4.49 2.83
C PHE A 161 16.25 -5.85 2.94
N ASN A 162 17.44 -5.95 3.53
CA ASN A 162 18.21 -7.20 3.57
C ASN A 162 17.74 -8.10 4.71
N ASP A 163 17.60 -7.56 5.93
CA ASP A 163 17.31 -8.41 7.09
C ASP A 163 15.83 -8.77 7.15
N THR A 164 14.93 -7.79 7.06
CA THR A 164 13.48 -8.01 7.15
C THR A 164 12.93 -8.66 5.88
N HIS A 165 13.25 -8.10 4.71
CA HIS A 165 12.69 -8.56 3.43
C HIS A 165 13.58 -9.52 2.64
N LYS A 166 14.74 -9.93 3.18
CA LYS A 166 15.65 -10.88 2.52
C LYS A 166 16.05 -10.45 1.11
N SER A 167 16.27 -9.14 0.93
CA SER A 167 16.56 -8.49 -0.35
C SER A 167 15.49 -8.73 -1.43
N ASN A 168 14.25 -9.03 -1.04
CA ASN A 168 13.13 -9.22 -1.96
C ASN A 168 12.43 -7.89 -2.24
N ILE A 169 12.61 -7.38 -3.46
CA ILE A 169 12.03 -6.10 -3.93
C ILE A 169 10.51 -6.10 -3.81
N GLN A 170 9.83 -7.18 -4.22
CA GLN A 170 8.38 -7.26 -4.18
C GLN A 170 7.86 -7.25 -2.74
N ALA A 171 8.50 -7.98 -1.83
CA ALA A 171 8.09 -8.02 -0.43
C ALA A 171 8.26 -6.63 0.23
N PHE A 172 9.41 -5.98 0.00
CA PHE A 172 9.69 -4.64 0.52
C PHE A 172 8.70 -3.61 -0.01
N LEU A 173 8.48 -3.56 -1.33
CA LEU A 173 7.54 -2.60 -1.93
C LEU A 173 6.09 -2.94 -1.59
N GLY A 174 5.75 -4.22 -1.43
CA GLY A 174 4.42 -4.66 -1.00
C GLY A 174 4.10 -4.20 0.42
N GLU A 175 5.06 -4.28 1.36
CA GLU A 175 4.89 -3.69 2.69
C GLU A 175 4.76 -2.16 2.60
N PHE A 176 5.64 -1.50 1.84
CA PHE A 176 5.62 -0.05 1.65
C PHE A 176 4.27 0.47 1.08
N GLU A 177 3.76 -0.19 0.05
CA GLU A 177 2.45 0.08 -0.55
C GLU A 177 1.32 -0.16 0.44
N PHE A 178 1.33 -1.30 1.14
CA PHE A 178 0.28 -1.66 2.08
C PHE A 178 0.23 -0.71 3.28
N ALA A 179 1.38 -0.32 3.84
CA ALA A 179 1.47 0.63 4.94
C ALA A 179 0.83 1.98 4.57
N PHE A 180 1.17 2.52 3.40
CA PHE A 180 0.56 3.75 2.88
C PHE A 180 -0.96 3.60 2.73
N LEU A 181 -1.41 2.55 2.06
CA LEU A 181 -2.83 2.37 1.77
C LEU A 181 -3.65 2.11 3.02
N LYS A 182 -3.11 1.37 3.99
CA LYS A 182 -3.76 1.11 5.28
C LYS A 182 -4.04 2.40 6.05
N TYR A 183 -3.08 3.34 6.06
CA TYR A 183 -3.30 4.67 6.60
C TYR A 183 -4.24 5.52 5.74
N LEU A 184 -4.09 5.48 4.42
CA LEU A 184 -4.89 6.29 3.49
C LEU A 184 -6.39 5.99 3.61
N VAL A 185 -6.76 4.70 3.63
CA VAL A 185 -8.18 4.29 3.74
C VAL A 185 -8.71 4.46 5.16
N ARG A 186 -7.83 4.62 6.17
CA ARG A 186 -8.18 4.83 7.57
C ARG A 186 -7.09 5.59 8.32
N GLN A 187 -7.28 6.89 8.48
CA GLN A 187 -6.27 7.79 9.06
C GLN A 187 -6.02 7.58 10.56
N THR A 188 -6.77 6.70 11.23
CA THR A 188 -6.49 6.29 12.62
C THR A 188 -5.40 5.22 12.73
N GLU A 189 -4.91 4.66 11.61
CA GLU A 189 -3.85 3.64 11.59
C GLU A 189 -2.45 4.28 11.67
N GLU A 190 -2.14 4.94 12.78
CA GLU A 190 -0.86 5.67 12.97
C GLU A 190 0.37 4.75 12.82
N ASN A 191 0.29 3.50 13.30
CA ASN A 191 1.36 2.51 13.11
C ASN A 191 1.69 2.28 11.63
N ALA A 192 0.68 2.34 10.75
CA ALA A 192 0.89 2.18 9.31
C ALA A 192 1.53 3.42 8.68
N LEU A 193 1.14 4.63 9.13
CA LEU A 193 1.79 5.87 8.74
C LEU A 193 3.26 5.89 9.15
N ASP A 194 3.55 5.56 10.40
CA ASP A 194 4.91 5.52 10.93
C ASP A 194 5.76 4.51 10.17
N ARG A 195 5.21 3.34 9.87
CA ARG A 195 5.92 2.32 9.09
C ARG A 195 6.22 2.78 7.67
N TRP A 196 5.22 3.35 6.97
CA TRP A 196 5.41 3.90 5.65
C TRP A 196 6.50 4.99 5.63
N MET A 197 6.47 5.90 6.60
CA MET A 197 7.48 6.95 6.76
C MET A 197 8.88 6.41 7.05
N ASN A 198 8.99 5.39 7.91
CA ASN A 198 10.27 4.76 8.21
C ASN A 198 10.88 4.10 6.97
N LEU A 199 10.08 3.39 6.17
CA LEU A 199 10.52 2.78 4.91
C LEU A 199 10.92 3.84 3.87
N LEU A 200 10.12 4.91 3.73
CA LEU A 200 10.43 6.05 2.85
C LEU A 200 11.80 6.65 3.21
N GLN A 201 12.00 6.96 4.49
CA GLN A 201 13.23 7.55 5.01
C GLN A 201 14.42 6.59 4.95
N ALA A 202 14.20 5.29 5.08
CA ALA A 202 15.24 4.29 4.89
C ALA A 202 15.77 4.34 3.46
N VAL A 203 14.89 4.38 2.44
CA VAL A 203 15.30 4.45 1.03
C VAL A 203 16.00 5.77 0.71
N TYR A 204 15.50 6.90 1.21
CA TYR A 204 16.14 8.21 1.02
C TYR A 204 17.56 8.30 1.61
N ASN A 205 17.86 7.45 2.59
CA ASN A 205 19.16 7.42 3.26
C ASN A 205 19.94 6.13 2.99
N ALA A 206 19.61 5.40 1.93
CA ALA A 206 20.27 4.16 1.58
C ALA A 206 21.74 4.37 1.17
N GLY A 207 22.03 5.52 0.53
CA GLY A 207 23.36 5.86 0.03
C GLY A 207 23.69 5.19 -1.29
N GLU A 208 24.61 5.82 -2.02
CA GLU A 208 25.21 5.40 -3.30
C GLU A 208 25.46 3.88 -3.43
N ARG A 209 26.14 3.28 -2.46
CA ARG A 209 26.49 1.84 -2.51
C ARG A 209 25.26 0.93 -2.59
N CYS A 210 24.20 1.26 -1.85
CA CYS A 210 22.96 0.49 -1.87
C CYS A 210 22.21 0.68 -3.19
N VAL A 211 22.23 1.91 -3.70
CA VAL A 211 21.64 2.28 -5.00
C VAL A 211 22.29 1.51 -6.15
N GLU A 212 23.62 1.45 -6.18
CA GLU A 212 24.37 0.67 -7.16
C GLU A 212 24.11 -0.84 -7.03
N ALA A 213 24.00 -1.36 -5.80
CA ALA A 213 23.80 -2.78 -5.54
C ALA A 213 22.37 -3.26 -5.88
N SER A 214 21.37 -2.37 -5.97
CA SER A 214 19.97 -2.76 -6.16
C SER A 214 19.17 -1.74 -7.00
N PRO A 215 19.62 -1.37 -8.22
CA PRO A 215 19.06 -0.27 -9.00
C PRO A 215 17.57 -0.45 -9.34
N ASP A 216 17.12 -1.68 -9.58
CA ASP A 216 15.72 -1.97 -9.90
C ASP A 216 14.76 -1.71 -8.72
N LEU A 217 15.24 -1.81 -7.47
CA LEU A 217 14.45 -1.43 -6.29
C LEU A 217 14.16 0.07 -6.32
N PHE A 218 15.20 0.90 -6.50
CA PHE A 218 15.07 2.36 -6.48
C PHE A 218 14.23 2.88 -7.66
N ILE A 219 14.41 2.30 -8.85
CA ILE A 219 13.54 2.58 -10.01
C ILE A 219 12.08 2.26 -9.69
N SER A 220 11.83 1.08 -9.12
CA SER A 220 10.47 0.66 -8.80
C SER A 220 9.87 1.52 -7.68
N PHE A 221 10.69 1.91 -6.70
CA PHE A 221 10.32 2.75 -5.58
C PHE A 221 9.89 4.14 -6.01
N VAL A 222 10.67 4.87 -6.81
CA VAL A 222 10.28 6.22 -7.25
C VAL A 222 8.97 6.20 -8.04
N ASN A 223 8.74 5.16 -8.85
CA ASN A 223 7.48 4.97 -9.55
C ASN A 223 6.30 4.73 -8.59
N VAL A 224 6.50 3.99 -7.49
CA VAL A 224 5.45 3.81 -6.45
C VAL A 224 5.18 5.12 -5.72
N VAL A 225 6.24 5.82 -5.33
CA VAL A 225 6.15 7.10 -4.61
C VAL A 225 5.36 8.13 -5.42
N GLN A 226 5.55 8.21 -6.74
CA GLN A 226 4.76 9.10 -7.60
C GLN A 226 3.26 8.86 -7.47
N TYR A 227 2.80 7.61 -7.55
CA TYR A 227 1.37 7.30 -7.39
C TYR A 227 0.84 7.62 -5.99
N GLN A 228 1.67 7.43 -4.96
CA GLN A 228 1.30 7.77 -3.58
C GLN A 228 1.22 9.30 -3.37
N PHE A 229 2.17 10.05 -3.93
CA PHE A 229 2.23 11.51 -3.82
C PHE A 229 1.09 12.20 -4.58
N ASP A 230 0.58 11.58 -5.65
CA ASP A 230 -0.63 12.07 -6.34
C ASP A 230 -1.87 12.08 -5.45
N LEU A 231 -1.90 11.26 -4.39
CA LEU A 231 -2.99 11.17 -3.42
C LEU A 231 -2.78 12.06 -2.18
N LEU A 232 -1.58 12.58 -1.98
CA LEU A 232 -1.27 13.46 -0.86
C LEU A 232 -1.67 14.91 -1.17
N LYS A 233 -1.99 15.66 -0.12
CA LYS A 233 -2.29 17.08 -0.27
C LYS A 233 -0.99 17.85 -0.47
N LYS A 234 -1.09 19.05 -1.03
CA LYS A 234 0.08 19.89 -1.30
C LYS A 234 0.82 20.23 0.00
N GLU A 235 0.10 20.39 1.10
CA GLU A 235 0.65 20.73 2.42
C GLU A 235 1.52 19.60 2.98
N ASP A 236 1.23 18.34 2.63
CA ASP A 236 2.01 17.17 3.07
C ASP A 236 3.34 17.06 2.30
N LEU A 237 3.44 17.73 1.15
CA LEU A 237 4.58 17.70 0.22
C LEU A 237 5.43 18.99 0.28
N GLN A 238 5.45 19.68 1.41
CA GLN A 238 6.31 20.85 1.60
C GLN A 238 7.75 20.42 1.94
N PRO A 239 8.78 21.22 1.58
CA PRO A 239 10.19 20.84 1.81
C PRO A 239 10.57 20.56 3.27
N ASN A 240 9.82 21.11 4.22
CA ASN A 240 10.03 20.90 5.66
C ASN A 240 9.30 19.67 6.23
N THR A 241 8.56 18.91 5.41
CA THR A 241 7.89 17.69 5.88
C THR A 241 8.84 16.49 5.83
N LYS A 242 8.59 15.53 6.72
CA LYS A 242 9.29 14.23 6.71
C LYS A 242 9.04 13.42 5.43
N VAL A 243 8.05 13.78 4.60
CA VAL A 243 7.76 13.09 3.33
C VAL A 243 8.78 13.49 2.26
N ILE A 244 9.20 14.77 2.27
CA ILE A 244 10.11 15.33 1.27
C ILE A 244 11.56 15.36 1.76
N ALA A 245 11.79 15.48 3.07
CA ALA A 245 13.13 15.51 3.65
C ALA A 245 13.95 14.29 3.21
N GLY A 246 15.02 14.52 2.45
CA GLY A 246 15.91 13.47 1.92
C GLY A 246 15.61 13.01 0.49
N VAL A 247 14.56 13.54 -0.18
CA VAL A 247 14.25 13.17 -1.56
C VAL A 247 15.35 13.60 -2.55
N GLU A 248 15.97 14.75 -2.32
CA GLU A 248 17.11 15.26 -3.10
C GLU A 248 18.27 14.28 -3.06
N LYS A 249 18.58 13.76 -1.87
CA LYS A 249 19.69 12.81 -1.65
C LYS A 249 19.53 11.55 -2.49
N ILE A 250 18.33 10.95 -2.53
CA ILE A 250 18.14 9.76 -3.35
C ILE A 250 18.20 10.07 -4.85
N ILE A 251 17.74 11.25 -5.27
CA ILE A 251 17.86 11.69 -6.67
C ILE A 251 19.33 11.86 -7.05
N GLU A 252 20.14 12.47 -6.17
CA GLU A 252 21.58 12.63 -6.33
C GLU A 252 22.28 11.26 -6.38
N ASP A 253 22.08 10.40 -5.38
CA ASP A 253 22.65 9.05 -5.32
C ASP A 253 22.34 8.25 -6.61
N MET A 254 21.09 8.34 -7.11
CA MET A 254 20.65 7.70 -8.35
C MET A 254 21.27 8.30 -9.63
N LYS A 255 21.64 9.58 -9.62
CA LYS A 255 22.31 10.23 -10.75
C LYS A 255 23.80 9.91 -10.78
N ASP A 256 24.45 9.89 -9.62
CA ASP A 256 25.91 9.80 -9.50
C ASP A 256 26.41 8.37 -9.69
N THR A 257 25.68 7.38 -9.14
CA THR A 257 26.04 5.96 -9.27
C THR A 257 25.30 5.22 -10.37
N GLY A 258 24.36 5.92 -11.03
CA GLY A 258 23.35 5.28 -11.84
C GLY A 258 23.82 4.77 -13.19
N THR A 259 23.31 3.60 -13.57
CA THR A 259 23.20 3.24 -14.99
C THR A 259 22.36 4.29 -15.73
N SER A 260 22.45 4.34 -17.06
CA SER A 260 21.60 5.23 -17.88
C SER A 260 20.11 5.10 -17.59
N LYS A 261 19.65 3.89 -17.23
CA LYS A 261 18.28 3.61 -16.80
C LYS A 261 17.96 4.30 -15.48
N LEU A 262 18.86 4.26 -14.50
CA LEU A 262 18.65 4.85 -13.19
C LEU A 262 18.63 6.39 -13.26
N ILE A 263 19.61 6.97 -13.96
CA ILE A 263 19.69 8.42 -14.21
C ILE A 263 18.40 8.93 -14.84
N LYS A 264 17.88 8.22 -15.87
CA LYS A 264 16.62 8.58 -16.52
C LYS A 264 15.43 8.61 -15.56
N HIS A 265 15.34 7.64 -14.65
CA HIS A 265 14.25 7.60 -13.66
C HIS A 265 14.43 8.67 -12.58
N ALA A 266 15.65 8.97 -12.16
CA ALA A 266 15.93 10.07 -11.25
C ALA A 266 15.50 11.42 -11.86
N GLN A 267 15.87 11.68 -13.11
CA GLN A 267 15.45 12.90 -13.85
C GLN A 267 13.93 12.98 -14.04
N ALA A 268 13.28 11.86 -14.35
CA ALA A 268 11.83 11.81 -14.48
C ALA A 268 11.13 12.08 -13.13
N PHE A 269 11.67 11.55 -12.03
CA PHE A 269 11.14 11.79 -10.70
C PHE A 269 11.35 13.23 -10.25
N GLU A 270 12.54 13.79 -10.48
CA GLU A 270 12.85 15.21 -10.27
C GLU A 270 11.88 16.12 -11.03
N THR A 271 11.67 15.86 -12.32
CA THR A 271 10.72 16.60 -13.16
C THR A 271 9.30 16.51 -12.62
N TYR A 272 8.89 15.31 -12.16
CA TYR A 272 7.59 15.11 -11.53
C TYR A 272 7.42 16.00 -10.27
N LEU A 273 8.42 16.02 -9.38
CA LEU A 273 8.37 16.82 -8.15
C LEU A 273 8.27 18.32 -8.45
N VAL A 274 9.08 18.82 -9.41
CA VAL A 274 9.03 20.21 -9.86
C VAL A 274 7.66 20.57 -10.45
N ASN A 275 7.09 19.70 -11.29
CA ASN A 275 5.76 19.90 -11.86
C ASN A 275 4.65 19.89 -10.80
N ARG A 276 4.86 19.17 -9.68
CA ARG A 276 3.98 19.18 -8.52
C ARG A 276 4.15 20.45 -7.66
N GLY A 277 5.12 21.30 -7.99
CA GLY A 277 5.45 22.52 -7.26
C GLY A 277 6.25 22.29 -5.98
N ILE A 278 6.91 21.12 -5.87
CA ILE A 278 7.80 20.79 -4.77
C ILE A 278 9.16 21.40 -5.09
N LYS A 279 9.70 22.16 -4.14
CA LYS A 279 11.06 22.68 -4.25
C LYS A 279 12.01 21.64 -3.68
N ILE A 280 12.97 21.30 -4.51
CA ILE A 280 14.12 20.42 -4.28
C ILE A 280 15.39 21.19 -4.66
#